data_AF-A0A1H1YK59-F1
#
_entry.id   AF-A0A1H1YK59-F1
#
_cell.length_a   1.000
_cell.length_b   1.000
_cell.length_c   1.000
_cell.angle_alpha   90.00
_cell.angle_beta   90.00
_cell.angle_gamma   90.00
#
_symmetry.space_group_name_H-M   'P 1'
#
loop_
_entity.id
_entity.type
_entity.pdbx_description
1 polymer ?
#
loop_
_entity_poly.entity_id
_entity_poly.type
_entity_poly.pdbx_seq_one_letter_code
_entity_poly.pdbx_strand_id
1 'polypeptide(L)'
;MSRLDRQSFLGPQSDAVLDAAVIGIVGLGGGGSHIAQQTAHMGVGGYVNADPDVIEDTNTNRLIGGTLADVAVSLTKVTIAERLIRGLQPHARILSIQKDWHAAVDDLKLCDVILGAVDGFKEREQLERFARKHLIPYIDIGMDVHDLGKKGFLVSGQVILSIPGAPCMRCSGFITDERLEQEAKRYGAAGSRPQVVWSNGVLASTAVGLLTQVLTPWYPNPPTFVFLDYDGNKGTVTRNQRMELLKNHVCPHHPPDETGDPLFDIRTQNFAPRPTILPPRIAPWYRRMWNRLRKRPN
;
A
#
# COMPACT_ATOMS: atom_id res chain seq x y z
N MET A 1 20.71 -21.99 -10.77
CA MET A 1 19.64 -21.07 -11.20
C MET A 1 18.91 -20.58 -9.97
N SER A 2 18.80 -19.26 -9.79
CA SER A 2 17.91 -18.67 -8.80
C SER A 2 16.47 -18.73 -9.32
N ARG A 3 15.48 -18.71 -8.43
CA ARG A 3 14.07 -18.55 -8.82
C ARG A 3 13.80 -17.22 -9.55
N LEU A 4 14.72 -16.27 -9.42
CA LEU A 4 14.66 -14.93 -10.01
C LEU A 4 15.40 -14.81 -11.36
N ASP A 5 16.00 -15.90 -11.88
CA ASP A 5 16.78 -15.81 -13.14
C ASP A 5 15.96 -15.31 -14.34
N ARG A 6 14.63 -15.49 -14.32
CA ARG A 6 13.72 -15.05 -15.40
C ARG A 6 13.39 -13.57 -15.39
N GLN A 7 13.88 -12.81 -14.42
CA GLN A 7 13.78 -11.34 -14.37
C GLN A 7 15.16 -10.68 -14.53
N SER A 8 16.15 -11.36 -15.12
CA SER A 8 17.50 -10.81 -15.33
C SER A 8 17.54 -9.52 -16.16
N PHE A 9 16.50 -9.25 -16.97
CA PHE A 9 16.36 -7.99 -17.72
C PHE A 9 16.22 -6.76 -16.82
N LEU A 10 15.91 -6.95 -15.52
CA LEU A 10 15.89 -5.88 -14.51
C LEU A 10 17.26 -5.23 -14.33
N GLY A 11 18.32 -5.87 -14.82
CA GLY A 11 19.68 -5.33 -14.85
C GLY A 11 20.62 -5.97 -13.82
N PRO A 12 21.91 -5.59 -13.86
CA PRO A 12 22.92 -6.16 -12.98
C PRO A 12 22.61 -5.86 -11.52
N GLN A 13 22.82 -6.83 -10.64
CA GLN A 13 22.63 -6.72 -9.19
C GLN A 13 21.19 -6.44 -8.74
N SER A 14 20.19 -6.43 -9.63
CA SER A 14 18.79 -6.12 -9.27
C SER A 14 18.23 -7.06 -8.21
N ASP A 15 18.57 -8.35 -8.22
CA ASP A 15 18.16 -9.27 -7.16
C ASP A 15 18.70 -8.86 -5.78
N ALA A 16 19.95 -8.39 -5.71
CA ALA A 16 20.55 -7.92 -4.47
C ALA A 16 19.97 -6.57 -4.01
N VAL A 17 19.68 -5.68 -4.96
CA VAL A 17 19.00 -4.40 -4.68
C VAL A 17 17.60 -4.66 -4.12
N LEU A 18 16.82 -5.55 -4.75
CA LEU A 18 15.48 -5.90 -4.31
C LEU A 18 15.50 -6.61 -2.94
N ASP A 19 16.44 -7.54 -2.72
CA ASP A 19 16.59 -8.21 -1.43
C ASP A 19 16.99 -7.22 -0.31
N ALA A 20 17.78 -6.19 -0.62
CA ALA A 20 18.15 -5.15 0.33
C ALA A 20 17.03 -4.14 0.59
N ALA A 21 16.19 -3.86 -0.42
CA ALA A 21 15.16 -2.83 -0.36
C ALA A 21 14.12 -3.09 0.74
N VAL A 22 13.67 -1.99 1.37
CA VAL A 22 12.59 -1.93 2.34
C VAL A 22 11.43 -1.14 1.74
N ILE A 23 10.27 -1.77 1.57
CA ILE A 23 9.07 -1.07 1.11
C ILE A 23 8.04 -0.92 2.23
N GLY A 24 7.40 0.24 2.28
CA GLY A 24 6.22 0.47 3.12
C GLY A 24 4.95 0.14 2.35
N ILE A 25 4.05 -0.68 2.89
CA ILE A 25 2.72 -0.91 2.31
C ILE A 25 1.69 -0.43 3.33
N VAL A 26 0.98 0.65 2.98
CA VAL A 26 -0.04 1.26 3.83
C VAL A 26 -1.42 0.95 3.28
N GLY A 27 -2.19 0.17 4.03
CA GLY A 27 -3.41 -0.47 3.55
C GLY A 27 -3.11 -1.79 2.85
N LEU A 28 -3.67 -2.88 3.37
CA LEU A 28 -3.50 -4.27 2.90
C LEU A 28 -4.81 -4.88 2.40
N GLY A 29 -5.89 -4.09 2.32
CA GLY A 29 -7.11 -4.45 1.59
C GLY A 29 -6.92 -4.30 0.07
N GLY A 30 -7.68 -5.06 -0.73
CA GLY A 30 -7.75 -4.89 -2.18
C GLY A 30 -6.37 -4.78 -2.84
N GLY A 31 -6.06 -3.62 -3.43
CA GLY A 31 -4.78 -3.35 -4.10
C GLY A 31 -3.52 -3.58 -3.24
N GLY A 32 -3.55 -3.24 -1.96
CA GLY A 32 -2.41 -3.45 -1.05
C GLY A 32 -2.02 -4.92 -0.90
N SER A 33 -3.01 -5.81 -0.83
CA SER A 33 -2.76 -7.26 -0.80
C SER A 33 -2.10 -7.78 -2.09
N HIS A 34 -2.44 -7.21 -3.25
CA HIS A 34 -1.79 -7.55 -4.51
C HIS A 34 -0.33 -7.07 -4.52
N ILE A 35 -0.06 -5.85 -4.03
CA ILE A 35 1.30 -5.30 -3.92
C ILE A 35 2.17 -6.23 -3.05
N ALA A 36 1.67 -6.64 -1.88
CA ALA A 36 2.39 -7.55 -0.99
C ALA A 36 2.77 -8.86 -1.70
N GLN A 37 1.85 -9.46 -2.45
CA GLN A 37 2.12 -10.68 -3.21
C GLN A 37 3.14 -10.46 -4.33
N GLN A 38 2.93 -9.45 -5.16
CA GLN A 38 3.74 -9.23 -6.35
C GLN A 38 5.19 -8.87 -6.00
N THR A 39 5.38 -8.03 -4.98
CA THR A 39 6.73 -7.67 -4.50
C THR A 39 7.46 -8.86 -3.87
N ALA A 40 6.74 -9.77 -3.20
CA ALA A 40 7.32 -10.99 -2.66
C ALA A 40 7.78 -11.96 -3.77
N HIS A 41 6.99 -12.06 -4.85
CA HIS A 41 7.41 -12.78 -6.04
C HIS A 41 8.67 -12.17 -6.67
N MET A 42 8.74 -10.83 -6.72
CA MET A 42 9.81 -10.08 -7.36
C MET A 42 11.17 -10.16 -6.66
N GLY A 43 11.22 -10.53 -5.38
CA GLY A 43 12.50 -10.60 -4.68
C GLY A 43 12.64 -9.62 -3.52
N VAL A 44 11.64 -8.78 -3.23
CA VAL A 44 11.78 -7.75 -2.18
C VAL A 44 12.01 -8.41 -0.81
N GLY A 45 13.02 -7.92 -0.08
CA GLY A 45 13.46 -8.53 1.18
C GLY A 45 13.01 -7.79 2.44
N GLY A 46 12.60 -6.53 2.35
CA GLY A 46 12.18 -5.70 3.48
C GLY A 46 10.76 -5.14 3.34
N TYR A 47 9.97 -5.22 4.42
CA TYR A 47 8.56 -4.78 4.44
C TYR A 47 8.21 -4.05 5.73
N VAL A 48 7.52 -2.91 5.61
CA VAL A 48 6.78 -2.24 6.69
C VAL A 48 5.31 -2.22 6.30
N ASN A 49 4.54 -3.10 6.92
CA ASN A 49 3.13 -3.31 6.61
C ASN A 49 2.26 -2.65 7.69
N ALA A 50 1.44 -1.68 7.32
CA ALA A 50 0.54 -0.99 8.22
C ALA A 50 -0.92 -1.12 7.76
N ASP A 51 -1.73 -1.79 8.56
CA ASP A 51 -3.18 -1.91 8.36
C ASP A 51 -3.87 -2.24 9.70
N PRO A 52 -4.88 -1.47 10.14
CA PRO A 52 -5.55 -1.70 11.42
C PRO A 52 -6.53 -2.89 11.40
N ASP A 53 -6.97 -3.32 10.22
CA ASP A 53 -8.14 -4.16 10.06
C ASP A 53 -7.85 -5.66 10.21
N VAL A 54 -8.93 -6.39 10.45
CA VAL A 54 -9.00 -7.84 10.30
C VAL A 54 -9.74 -8.19 9.00
N ILE A 55 -9.56 -9.41 8.51
CA ILE A 55 -10.33 -9.89 7.36
C ILE A 55 -11.81 -10.06 7.72
N GLU A 56 -12.68 -9.55 6.84
CA GLU A 56 -14.13 -9.77 6.87
C GLU A 56 -14.59 -10.61 5.67
N ASP A 57 -15.78 -11.20 5.77
CA ASP A 57 -16.39 -11.99 4.69
C ASP A 57 -16.48 -11.18 3.37
N THR A 58 -16.88 -9.90 3.49
CA THR A 58 -16.97 -8.94 2.37
C THR A 58 -15.62 -8.63 1.71
N ASN A 59 -14.50 -9.00 2.34
CA ASN A 59 -13.16 -8.78 1.80
C ASN A 59 -12.67 -9.97 0.98
N THR A 60 -13.25 -11.17 1.16
CA THR A 60 -12.77 -12.41 0.53
C THR A 60 -12.84 -12.39 -0.99
N ASN A 61 -13.66 -11.51 -1.56
CA ASN A 61 -13.76 -11.32 -3.00
C ASN A 61 -12.52 -10.65 -3.64
N ARG A 62 -11.62 -10.05 -2.84
CA ARG A 62 -10.50 -9.23 -3.35
C ARG A 62 -9.24 -9.21 -2.50
N LEU A 63 -9.27 -9.72 -1.26
CA LEU A 63 -8.12 -9.76 -0.38
C LEU A 63 -7.20 -10.93 -0.76
N ILE A 64 -6.12 -10.64 -1.47
CA ILE A 64 -5.13 -11.65 -1.87
C ILE A 64 -4.45 -12.25 -0.65
N GLY A 65 -4.40 -13.58 -0.63
CA GLY A 65 -3.85 -14.36 0.48
C GLY A 65 -4.82 -14.62 1.63
N GLY A 66 -5.97 -13.94 1.68
CA GLY A 66 -7.03 -14.21 2.65
C GLY A 66 -7.82 -15.47 2.30
N THR A 67 -8.31 -16.18 3.32
CA THR A 67 -9.13 -17.39 3.15
C THR A 67 -10.35 -17.36 4.06
N LEU A 68 -11.36 -18.19 3.76
CA LEU A 68 -12.54 -18.35 4.62
C LEU A 68 -12.17 -18.86 6.03
N ALA A 69 -11.07 -19.60 6.17
CA ALA A 69 -10.57 -20.04 7.46
C ALA A 69 -10.03 -18.85 8.30
N ASP A 70 -9.47 -17.84 7.64
CA ASP A 70 -8.98 -16.63 8.30
C ASP A 70 -10.12 -15.75 8.80
N VAL A 71 -11.22 -15.68 8.04
CA VAL A 71 -12.48 -15.02 8.46
C VAL A 71 -13.02 -15.66 9.74
N ALA A 72 -13.03 -16.99 9.81
CA ALA A 72 -13.53 -17.72 10.98
C ALA A 72 -12.77 -17.43 12.28
N VAL A 73 -11.54 -16.91 12.19
CA VAL A 73 -10.70 -16.55 13.34
C VAL A 73 -10.41 -15.05 13.43
N SER A 74 -11.03 -14.22 12.57
CA SER A 74 -10.81 -12.77 12.48
C SER A 74 -9.33 -12.42 12.38
N LEU A 75 -8.60 -13.08 11.47
CA LEU A 75 -7.17 -12.87 11.32
C LEU A 75 -6.87 -11.46 10.81
N THR A 76 -5.82 -10.84 11.36
CA THR A 76 -5.42 -9.48 10.98
C THR A 76 -4.91 -9.45 9.54
N LYS A 77 -5.17 -8.37 8.79
CA LYS A 77 -4.67 -8.24 7.41
C LYS A 77 -3.14 -8.23 7.37
N VAL A 78 -2.49 -7.61 8.36
CA VAL A 78 -1.02 -7.65 8.48
C VAL A 78 -0.48 -9.08 8.67
N THR A 79 -1.16 -9.93 9.44
CA THR A 79 -0.77 -11.35 9.60
C THR A 79 -0.97 -12.14 8.31
N ILE A 80 -2.04 -11.87 7.55
CA ILE A 80 -2.28 -12.50 6.25
C ILE A 80 -1.18 -12.14 5.26
N ALA A 81 -0.84 -10.85 5.16
CA ALA A 81 0.23 -10.37 4.30
C ALA A 81 1.57 -10.99 4.70
N GLU A 82 1.91 -11.02 5.99
CA GLU A 82 3.13 -11.65 6.48
C GLU A 82 3.20 -13.15 6.12
N ARG A 83 2.11 -13.90 6.33
CA ARG A 83 2.03 -15.31 5.93
C ARG A 83 2.29 -15.48 4.44
N LEU A 84 1.69 -14.64 3.61
CA LEU A 84 1.84 -14.70 2.16
C LEU A 84 3.28 -14.38 1.74
N ILE A 85 3.86 -13.30 2.27
CA ILE A 85 5.23 -12.87 1.95
C ILE A 85 6.21 -13.97 2.36
N ARG A 86 6.11 -14.50 3.60
CA ARG A 86 7.01 -15.57 4.08
C ARG A 86 6.90 -16.87 3.29
N GLY A 87 5.74 -17.14 2.68
CA GLY A 87 5.57 -18.27 1.77
C GLY A 87 6.44 -18.19 0.51
N LEU A 88 6.84 -16.98 0.09
CA LEU A 88 7.67 -16.72 -1.09
C LEU A 88 9.10 -16.28 -0.72
N GLN A 89 9.24 -15.60 0.43
CA GLN A 89 10.47 -15.05 0.98
C GLN A 89 10.63 -15.44 2.45
N PRO A 90 11.13 -16.67 2.74
CA PRO A 90 11.22 -17.17 4.11
C PRO A 90 12.03 -16.28 5.06
N HIS A 91 13.02 -15.56 4.51
CA HIS A 91 13.94 -14.70 5.26
C HIS A 91 13.62 -13.20 5.14
N ALA A 92 12.44 -12.83 4.62
CA ALA A 92 12.03 -11.44 4.55
C ALA A 92 12.02 -10.78 5.95
N ARG A 93 12.55 -9.56 6.00
CA ARG A 93 12.55 -8.67 7.15
C ARG A 93 11.21 -7.92 7.14
N ILE A 94 10.30 -8.25 8.06
CA ILE A 94 8.92 -7.75 8.04
C ILE A 94 8.57 -7.09 9.36
N LEU A 95 8.07 -5.85 9.31
CA LEU A 95 7.41 -5.14 10.40
C LEU A 95 5.90 -5.13 10.14
N SER A 96 5.15 -5.93 10.89
CA SER A 96 3.68 -6.02 10.81
C SER A 96 3.04 -5.14 11.88
N ILE A 97 2.43 -4.03 11.48
CA ILE A 97 1.87 -3.01 12.38
C ILE A 97 0.35 -3.03 12.24
N GLN A 98 -0.32 -3.74 13.15
CA GLN A 98 -1.78 -3.80 13.21
C GLN A 98 -2.38 -2.53 13.82
N LYS A 99 -2.12 -1.38 13.19
CA LYS A 99 -2.61 -0.07 13.58
C LYS A 99 -2.74 0.80 12.34
N ASP A 100 -3.41 1.93 12.53
CA ASP A 100 -3.35 3.02 11.58
C ASP A 100 -1.89 3.48 11.33
N TRP A 101 -1.61 3.94 10.11
CA TRP A 101 -0.26 4.30 9.66
C TRP A 101 0.37 5.44 10.45
N HIS A 102 -0.42 6.31 11.09
CA HIS A 102 0.08 7.33 12.00
C HIS A 102 0.85 6.71 13.19
N ALA A 103 0.56 5.46 13.57
CA ALA A 103 1.31 4.73 14.60
C ALA A 103 2.57 4.01 14.06
N ALA A 104 2.75 4.00 12.74
CA ALA A 104 3.85 3.38 12.00
C ALA A 104 4.88 4.41 11.48
N VAL A 105 4.74 5.69 11.84
CA VAL A 105 5.57 6.79 11.28
C VAL A 105 7.07 6.53 11.40
N ASP A 106 7.55 6.04 12.55
CA ASP A 106 8.98 5.79 12.73
C ASP A 106 9.48 4.58 11.94
N ASP A 107 8.63 3.57 11.73
CA ASP A 107 8.99 2.41 10.90
C ASP A 107 8.95 2.79 9.42
N LEU A 108 7.99 3.61 8.99
CA LEU A 108 7.86 4.07 7.61
C LEU A 108 9.02 4.97 7.18
N LYS A 109 9.71 5.64 8.12
CA LYS A 109 10.95 6.39 7.85
C LYS A 109 12.12 5.49 7.39
N LEU A 110 12.02 4.17 7.62
CA LEU A 110 13.04 3.19 7.23
C LEU A 110 12.88 2.71 5.79
N CYS A 111 11.80 3.09 5.11
CA CYS A 111 11.46 2.58 3.79
C CYS A 111 12.20 3.34 2.68
N ASP A 112 12.65 2.61 1.67
CA ASP A 112 13.16 3.16 0.41
C ASP A 112 12.04 3.69 -0.48
N VAL A 113 10.85 3.08 -0.43
CA VAL A 113 9.64 3.49 -1.15
C VAL A 113 8.40 3.15 -0.32
N ILE A 114 7.40 4.04 -0.30
CA ILE A 114 6.09 3.76 0.30
C ILE A 114 5.06 3.56 -0.80
N LEU A 115 4.28 2.49 -0.71
CA LEU A 115 3.12 2.23 -1.53
C LEU A 115 1.84 2.41 -0.69
N GLY A 116 1.00 3.33 -1.12
CA GLY A 116 -0.28 3.64 -0.48
C GLY A 116 -1.44 3.01 -1.22
N ALA A 117 -2.25 2.25 -0.49
CA ALA A 117 -3.55 1.76 -0.92
C ALA A 117 -4.63 2.20 0.09
N VAL A 118 -4.50 3.45 0.57
CA VAL A 118 -5.39 4.02 1.59
C VAL A 118 -6.67 4.58 0.98
N ASP A 119 -7.69 4.55 1.81
CA ASP A 119 -9.01 5.08 1.52
C ASP A 119 -9.10 6.58 1.84
N GLY A 120 -9.60 7.35 0.87
CA GLY A 120 -9.89 8.78 1.05
C GLY A 120 -8.75 9.73 0.67
N PHE A 121 -9.13 10.94 0.26
CA PHE A 121 -8.20 11.97 -0.21
C PHE A 121 -7.35 12.54 0.93
N LYS A 122 -7.91 12.68 2.14
CA LYS A 122 -7.18 13.20 3.30
C LYS A 122 -6.00 12.30 3.69
N GLU A 123 -6.22 10.99 3.78
CA GLU A 123 -5.15 10.04 4.14
C GLU A 123 -4.04 10.02 3.10
N ARG A 124 -4.40 10.11 1.81
CA ARG A 124 -3.42 10.21 0.72
C ARG A 124 -2.60 11.49 0.76
N GLU A 125 -3.24 12.62 1.04
CA GLU A 125 -2.54 13.90 1.20
C GLU A 125 -1.53 13.82 2.36
N GLN A 126 -1.96 13.30 3.50
CA GLN A 126 -1.14 13.21 4.70
C GLN A 126 0.03 12.24 4.49
N LEU A 127 -0.21 11.11 3.85
CA LEU A 127 0.82 10.11 3.56
C LEU A 127 1.82 10.60 2.50
N GLU A 128 1.36 11.28 1.43
CA GLU A 128 2.25 11.92 0.45
C GLU A 128 3.14 12.97 1.12
N ARG A 129 2.54 13.84 1.96
CA ARG A 129 3.28 14.88 2.69
C ARG A 129 4.31 14.26 3.63
N PHE A 130 3.97 13.18 4.34
CA PHE A 130 4.90 12.44 5.17
C PHE A 130 6.08 11.89 4.35
N ALA A 131 5.79 11.18 3.26
CA ALA A 131 6.82 10.59 2.41
C ALA A 131 7.76 11.67 1.84
N ARG A 132 7.20 12.78 1.35
CA ARG A 132 7.99 13.92 0.85
C ARG A 132 8.85 14.57 1.92
N LYS A 133 8.30 14.77 3.12
CA LYS A 133 9.06 15.30 4.25
C LYS A 133 10.28 14.43 4.56
N HIS A 134 10.16 13.11 4.42
CA HIS A 134 11.25 12.17 4.69
C HIS A 134 12.07 11.78 3.46
N LEU A 135 11.88 12.46 2.32
CA LEU A 135 12.55 12.18 1.05
C LEU A 135 12.33 10.76 0.52
N ILE A 136 11.17 10.17 0.83
CA ILE A 136 10.78 8.83 0.40
C ILE A 136 9.85 8.95 -0.83
N PRO A 137 10.17 8.28 -1.97
CA PRO A 137 9.24 8.12 -3.07
C PRO A 137 7.93 7.48 -2.62
N TYR A 138 6.81 8.02 -3.10
CA TYR A 138 5.47 7.53 -2.79
C TYR A 138 4.74 7.07 -4.05
N ILE A 139 4.18 5.85 -4.02
CA ILE A 139 3.33 5.32 -5.09
C ILE A 139 1.93 5.07 -4.53
N ASP A 140 0.96 5.85 -4.98
CA ASP A 140 -0.45 5.72 -4.60
C ASP A 140 -1.23 4.92 -5.62
N ILE A 141 -2.12 4.06 -5.14
CA ILE A 141 -3.16 3.44 -5.95
C ILE A 141 -4.53 3.60 -5.31
N GLY A 142 -5.55 3.53 -6.16
CA GLY A 142 -6.90 3.30 -5.68
C GLY A 142 -7.92 3.27 -6.78
N MET A 143 -9.08 2.72 -6.45
CA MET A 143 -10.21 2.61 -7.37
C MET A 143 -11.49 3.07 -6.70
N ASP A 144 -12.46 3.43 -7.52
CA ASP A 144 -13.83 3.70 -7.10
C ASP A 144 -14.80 3.06 -8.10
N VAL A 145 -15.97 2.67 -7.59
CA VAL A 145 -17.09 2.17 -8.39
C VAL A 145 -18.29 3.07 -8.14
N HIS A 146 -18.65 3.83 -9.16
CA HIS A 146 -19.80 4.73 -9.11
C HIS A 146 -21.02 4.05 -9.75
N ASP A 147 -22.11 3.96 -9.00
CA ASP A 147 -23.42 3.59 -9.54
C ASP A 147 -24.02 4.80 -10.28
N LEU A 148 -24.20 4.67 -11.59
CA LEU A 148 -24.81 5.69 -12.47
C LEU A 148 -26.29 5.39 -12.73
N GLY A 149 -26.92 4.52 -11.93
CA GLY A 149 -28.29 4.08 -12.05
C GLY A 149 -28.54 3.35 -13.37
N LYS A 150 -29.47 3.85 -14.19
CA LYS A 150 -29.81 3.25 -15.49
C LYS A 150 -28.64 3.21 -16.48
N LYS A 151 -27.58 3.99 -16.24
CA LYS A 151 -26.37 4.01 -17.09
C LYS A 151 -25.33 2.96 -16.68
N GLY A 152 -25.63 2.13 -15.67
CA GLY A 152 -24.75 1.06 -15.18
C GLY A 152 -23.73 1.56 -14.17
N PHE A 153 -22.60 0.86 -14.06
CA PHE A 153 -21.52 1.18 -13.13
C PHE A 153 -20.32 1.77 -13.87
N LEU A 154 -19.69 2.78 -13.29
CA LEU A 154 -18.40 3.32 -13.73
C LEU A 154 -17.31 2.86 -12.76
N VAL A 155 -16.37 2.06 -13.25
CA VAL A 155 -15.17 1.64 -12.53
C VAL A 155 -14.04 2.56 -12.96
N SER A 156 -13.48 3.30 -12.00
CA SER A 156 -12.36 4.20 -12.25
C SER A 156 -11.25 3.99 -11.22
N GLY A 157 -10.05 4.47 -11.52
CA GLY A 157 -8.96 4.46 -10.56
C GLY A 157 -7.76 5.25 -11.03
N GLN A 158 -6.71 5.24 -10.23
CA GLN A 158 -5.47 5.92 -10.55
C GLN A 158 -4.26 5.22 -9.96
N VAL A 159 -3.12 5.45 -10.62
CA VAL A 159 -1.78 5.16 -10.09
C VAL A 159 -0.97 6.43 -10.15
N ILE A 160 -0.39 6.85 -9.03
CA ILE A 160 0.38 8.10 -8.95
C ILE A 160 1.75 7.81 -8.33
N LEU A 161 2.83 8.11 -9.04
CA LEU A 161 4.19 8.18 -8.48
C LEU A 161 4.48 9.64 -8.15
N SER A 162 4.83 9.88 -6.89
CA SER A 162 5.17 11.19 -6.34
C SER A 162 6.57 11.12 -5.72
N ILE A 163 7.58 11.65 -6.43
CA ILE A 163 8.96 11.73 -5.93
C ILE A 163 9.21 13.11 -5.31
N PRO A 164 9.89 13.19 -4.14
CA PRO A 164 10.37 14.45 -3.58
C PRO A 164 11.06 15.34 -4.61
N GLY A 165 10.79 16.65 -4.59
CA GLY A 165 11.30 17.60 -5.58
C GLY A 165 10.55 17.63 -6.93
N ALA A 166 9.67 16.67 -7.21
CA ALA A 166 8.80 16.67 -8.40
C ALA A 166 7.37 17.19 -8.08
N PRO A 167 6.50 17.40 -9.08
CA PRO A 167 5.08 17.73 -8.85
C PRO A 167 4.39 16.75 -7.89
N CYS A 168 3.48 17.24 -7.05
CA CYS A 168 2.72 16.45 -6.08
C CYS A 168 1.25 16.23 -6.51
N MET A 169 0.48 15.52 -5.70
CA MET A 169 -0.96 15.28 -5.97
C MET A 169 -1.80 16.56 -5.98
N ARG A 170 -1.39 17.60 -5.24
CA ARG A 170 -2.02 18.93 -5.33
C ARG A 170 -1.66 19.64 -6.63
N CYS A 171 -0.39 19.56 -7.07
CA CYS A 171 0.04 20.12 -8.37
C CYS A 171 -0.77 19.51 -9.52
N SER A 172 -1.01 18.20 -9.49
CA SER A 172 -1.78 17.51 -10.54
C SER A 172 -3.30 17.69 -10.43
N GLY A 173 -3.80 18.41 -9.42
CA GLY A 173 -5.22 18.55 -9.17
C GLY A 173 -5.92 17.23 -8.83
N PHE A 174 -5.17 16.19 -8.45
CA PHE A 174 -5.75 14.97 -7.90
C PHE A 174 -6.31 15.23 -6.50
N ILE A 175 -5.58 15.99 -5.70
CA ILE A 175 -6.03 16.51 -4.40
C ILE A 175 -6.32 18.00 -4.56
N THR A 176 -7.51 18.41 -4.12
CA THR A 176 -7.97 19.80 -4.09
C THR A 176 -8.73 20.06 -2.80
N ASP A 177 -8.77 21.31 -2.34
CA ASP A 177 -9.54 21.67 -1.13
C ASP A 177 -11.02 21.32 -1.31
N GLU A 178 -11.57 21.50 -2.51
CA GLU A 178 -12.95 21.09 -2.82
C GLU A 178 -13.17 19.59 -2.60
N ARG A 179 -12.25 18.72 -3.06
CA ARG A 179 -12.37 17.26 -2.85
C ARG A 179 -12.26 16.88 -1.38
N LEU A 180 -11.35 17.53 -0.64
CA LEU A 180 -11.18 17.32 0.80
C LEU A 180 -12.43 17.76 1.58
N GLU A 181 -13.02 18.91 1.24
CA GLU A 181 -14.27 19.39 1.84
C GLU A 181 -15.45 18.48 1.50
N GLN A 182 -15.56 18.03 0.25
CA GLN A 182 -16.60 17.09 -0.18
C GLN A 182 -16.49 15.75 0.56
N GLU A 183 -15.27 15.25 0.75
CA GLU A 183 -15.01 14.05 1.55
C GLU A 183 -15.39 14.27 3.02
N ALA A 184 -15.01 15.40 3.61
CA ALA A 184 -15.36 15.74 5.00
C ALA A 184 -16.88 15.83 5.20
N LYS A 185 -17.64 16.35 4.22
CA LYS A 185 -19.12 16.38 4.24
C LYS A 185 -19.75 14.99 4.17
N ARG A 186 -19.07 14.02 3.57
CA ARG A 186 -19.52 12.61 3.50
C ARG A 186 -19.06 11.79 4.70
N TYR A 187 -18.26 12.37 5.59
CA TYR A 187 -17.74 11.67 6.77
C TYR A 187 -18.90 11.23 7.67
N GLY A 188 -19.00 9.92 7.93
CA GLY A 188 -20.10 9.32 8.68
C GLY A 188 -21.25 8.74 7.82
N ALA A 189 -21.28 9.00 6.50
CA ALA A 189 -22.15 8.27 5.59
C ALA A 189 -21.50 6.91 5.27
N ALA A 190 -21.78 5.91 6.10
CA ALA A 190 -21.31 4.53 5.92
C ALA A 190 -21.97 3.90 4.68
N GLY A 191 -21.38 4.12 3.51
CA GLY A 191 -21.68 3.36 2.30
C GLY A 191 -20.62 2.29 2.10
N SER A 192 -21.03 1.09 1.69
CA SER A 192 -20.08 0.12 1.14
C SER A 192 -19.43 0.72 -0.10
N ARG A 193 -18.09 0.82 -0.11
CA ARG A 193 -17.33 1.18 -1.33
C ARG A 193 -17.14 -0.10 -2.14
N PRO A 194 -17.87 -0.31 -3.25
CA PRO A 194 -17.76 -1.55 -4.00
C PRO A 194 -16.35 -1.65 -4.58
N GLN A 195 -15.75 -2.83 -4.48
CA GLN A 195 -14.42 -3.09 -5.00
C GLN A 195 -14.33 -4.52 -5.52
N VAL A 196 -13.47 -4.71 -6.51
CA VAL A 196 -13.34 -5.95 -7.27
C VAL A 196 -11.88 -6.31 -7.47
N VAL A 197 -11.59 -7.61 -7.49
CA VAL A 197 -10.21 -8.13 -7.49
C VAL A 197 -9.41 -7.73 -8.73
N TRP A 198 -10.01 -7.76 -9.92
CA TRP A 198 -9.27 -7.54 -11.17
C TRP A 198 -8.78 -6.09 -11.30
N SER A 199 -9.62 -5.10 -10.96
CA SER A 199 -9.25 -3.68 -10.97
C SER A 199 -8.11 -3.39 -10.00
N ASN A 200 -8.21 -3.94 -8.77
CA ASN A 200 -7.14 -3.86 -7.79
C ASN A 200 -5.83 -4.48 -8.32
N GLY A 201 -5.93 -5.62 -9.00
CA GLY A 201 -4.79 -6.28 -9.64
C GLY A 201 -4.13 -5.45 -10.73
N VAL A 202 -4.90 -4.78 -11.60
CA VAL A 202 -4.37 -3.89 -12.66
C VAL A 202 -3.61 -2.71 -12.05
N LEU A 203 -4.22 -2.03 -11.07
CA LEU A 203 -3.60 -0.89 -10.40
C LEU A 203 -2.34 -1.28 -9.63
N ALA A 204 -2.41 -2.38 -8.86
CA ALA A 204 -1.26 -2.90 -8.11
C ALA A 204 -0.11 -3.31 -9.03
N SER A 205 -0.39 -4.03 -10.13
CA SER A 205 0.65 -4.43 -11.10
C SER A 205 1.32 -3.23 -11.76
N THR A 206 0.53 -2.20 -12.04
CA THR A 206 1.05 -0.94 -12.60
C THR A 206 1.95 -0.22 -11.57
N ALA A 207 1.53 -0.16 -10.31
CA ALA A 207 2.32 0.42 -9.23
C ALA A 207 3.61 -0.36 -8.95
N VAL A 208 3.58 -1.69 -8.95
CA VAL A 208 4.77 -2.53 -8.83
C VAL A 208 5.70 -2.32 -10.01
N GLY A 209 5.17 -2.14 -11.24
CA GLY A 209 5.96 -1.73 -12.38
C GLY A 209 6.72 -0.42 -12.17
N LEU A 210 6.08 0.60 -11.58
CA LEU A 210 6.73 1.88 -11.23
C LEU A 210 7.76 1.70 -10.11
N LEU A 211 7.45 0.90 -9.08
CA LEU A 211 8.40 0.55 -8.02
C LEU A 211 9.67 -0.07 -8.62
N THR A 212 9.52 -1.01 -9.56
CA THR A 212 10.65 -1.65 -10.23
C THR A 212 11.47 -0.65 -11.04
N GLN A 213 10.83 0.32 -11.70
CA GLN A 213 11.55 1.40 -12.40
C GLN A 213 12.34 2.30 -11.45
N VAL A 214 11.82 2.53 -10.24
CA VAL A 214 12.49 3.34 -9.21
C VAL A 214 13.69 2.59 -8.63
N LEU A 215 13.56 1.29 -8.37
CA LEU A 215 14.58 0.50 -7.68
C LEU A 215 15.63 -0.12 -8.61
N THR A 216 15.33 -0.34 -9.89
CA THR A 216 16.19 -1.13 -10.79
C THR A 216 16.54 -0.38 -12.06
N PRO A 217 17.70 -0.67 -12.68
CA PRO A 217 18.18 0.05 -13.86
C PRO A 217 17.50 -0.33 -15.18
N TRP A 218 16.48 -1.21 -15.18
CA TRP A 218 15.83 -1.66 -16.42
C TRP A 218 15.26 -0.52 -17.26
N TYR A 219 14.67 0.48 -16.62
CA TYR A 219 14.10 1.62 -17.33
C TYR A 219 15.01 2.85 -17.19
N PRO A 220 15.81 3.18 -18.23
CA PRO A 220 16.71 4.31 -18.16
C PRO A 220 15.92 5.61 -18.07
N ASN A 221 16.30 6.48 -17.12
CA ASN A 221 15.62 7.75 -16.80
C ASN A 221 14.18 7.56 -16.29
N PRO A 222 14.01 6.94 -15.10
CA PRO A 222 12.69 6.76 -14.51
C PRO A 222 11.98 8.11 -14.32
N PRO A 223 10.65 8.16 -14.55
CA PRO A 223 9.89 9.38 -14.38
C PRO A 223 9.89 9.82 -12.91
N THR A 224 9.98 11.13 -12.67
CA THR A 224 9.93 11.71 -11.32
C THR A 224 8.51 11.99 -10.83
N PHE A 225 7.55 12.03 -11.76
CA PHE A 225 6.13 12.08 -11.46
C PHE A 225 5.36 11.26 -12.49
N VAL A 226 4.40 10.46 -12.04
CA VAL A 226 3.49 9.71 -12.90
C VAL A 226 2.08 9.88 -12.37
N PHE A 227 1.12 10.08 -13.28
CA PHE A 227 -0.30 10.02 -12.97
C PHE A 227 -1.00 9.27 -14.12
N LEU A 228 -1.47 8.06 -13.82
CA LEU A 228 -2.20 7.21 -14.76
C LEU A 228 -3.66 7.13 -14.33
N ASP A 229 -4.56 7.26 -15.29
CA ASP A 229 -6.00 7.01 -15.13
C ASP A 229 -6.30 5.57 -15.52
N TYR A 230 -7.08 4.88 -14.70
CA TYR A 230 -7.65 3.57 -15.00
C TYR A 230 -9.14 3.72 -15.30
N ASP A 231 -9.54 3.28 -16.49
CA ASP A 231 -10.94 3.11 -16.90
C ASP A 231 -11.24 1.62 -16.89
N GLY A 232 -11.91 1.15 -15.83
CA GLY A 232 -12.21 -0.26 -15.64
C GLY A 232 -13.33 -0.79 -16.53
N ASN A 233 -14.16 0.10 -17.09
CA ASN A 233 -15.16 -0.28 -18.10
C ASN A 233 -14.51 -0.59 -19.44
N LYS A 234 -13.45 0.14 -19.81
CA LYS A 234 -12.68 -0.10 -21.05
C LYS A 234 -11.48 -1.01 -20.85
N GLY A 235 -11.08 -1.26 -19.61
CA GLY A 235 -9.89 -2.04 -19.27
C GLY A 235 -8.58 -1.32 -19.64
N THR A 236 -8.56 0.01 -19.63
CA THR A 236 -7.41 0.80 -20.09
C THR A 236 -6.72 1.52 -18.93
N VAL A 237 -5.39 1.55 -18.96
CA VAL A 237 -4.56 2.42 -18.13
C VAL A 237 -3.88 3.42 -19.06
N THR A 238 -4.15 4.70 -18.88
CA THR A 238 -3.65 5.77 -19.76
C THR A 238 -3.00 6.89 -18.96
N ARG A 239 -1.99 7.54 -19.53
CA ARG A 239 -1.37 8.73 -18.94
C ARG A 239 -2.39 9.85 -18.79
N ASN A 240 -2.49 10.43 -17.60
CA ASN A 240 -3.39 11.55 -17.34
C ASN A 240 -2.86 12.80 -18.08
N GLN A 241 -3.75 13.49 -18.80
CA GLN A 241 -3.39 14.66 -19.62
C GLN A 241 -2.77 15.80 -18.81
N ARG A 242 -3.08 15.91 -17.51
CA ARG A 242 -2.50 16.93 -16.63
C ARG A 242 -1.00 16.80 -16.47
N MET A 243 -0.42 15.63 -16.72
CA MET A 243 1.04 15.46 -16.69
C MET A 243 1.76 16.39 -17.67
N GLU A 244 1.15 16.70 -18.82
CA GLU A 244 1.76 17.60 -19.81
C GLU A 244 1.83 19.05 -19.30
N LEU A 245 0.87 19.45 -18.48
CA LEU A 245 0.82 20.77 -17.84
C LEU A 245 1.86 20.92 -16.72
N LEU A 246 2.40 19.80 -16.22
CA LEU A 246 3.37 19.77 -15.12
C LEU A 246 4.81 19.67 -15.59
N LYS A 247 5.05 19.76 -16.90
CA LYS A 247 6.41 19.74 -17.45
C LYS A 247 7.18 20.96 -16.92
N ASN A 248 8.30 20.72 -16.26
CA ASN A 248 9.13 21.73 -15.59
C ASN A 248 8.41 22.50 -14.45
N HIS A 249 7.30 21.99 -13.94
CA HIS A 249 6.58 22.62 -12.84
C HIS A 249 7.35 22.42 -11.53
N VAL A 250 7.67 23.52 -10.86
CA VAL A 250 8.25 23.51 -9.50
C VAL A 250 7.10 23.49 -8.50
N CYS A 251 7.05 22.46 -7.67
CA CYS A 251 6.00 22.28 -6.66
C CYS A 251 6.10 23.38 -5.58
N PRO A 252 5.05 24.19 -5.36
CA PRO A 252 5.03 25.17 -4.27
C PRO A 252 4.57 24.57 -2.92
N HIS A 253 4.08 23.33 -2.90
CA HIS A 253 3.41 22.73 -1.74
C HIS A 253 4.34 22.02 -0.76
N HIS A 254 5.57 21.72 -1.17
CA HIS A 254 6.55 20.99 -0.36
C HIS A 254 7.92 21.64 -0.54
N PRO A 255 8.14 22.82 0.06
CA PRO A 255 9.37 23.55 -0.15
C PRO A 255 10.56 22.81 0.53
N PRO A 256 11.79 22.94 0.00
CA PRO A 256 12.94 22.15 0.48
C PRO A 256 13.29 22.36 1.96
N ASP A 257 12.98 23.53 2.51
CA ASP A 257 13.21 23.89 3.92
C ASP A 257 12.24 23.21 4.91
N GLU A 258 11.15 22.61 4.40
CA GLU A 258 10.25 21.77 5.19
C GLU A 258 10.62 20.27 5.14
N THR A 259 11.72 19.92 4.47
CA THR A 259 12.20 18.53 4.38
C THR A 259 13.06 18.14 5.58
N GLY A 260 12.98 16.86 5.93
CA GLY A 260 13.70 16.26 7.03
C GLY A 260 12.97 16.36 8.37
N ASP A 261 13.49 15.61 9.32
CA ASP A 261 13.29 15.84 10.74
C ASP A 261 14.67 16.24 11.29
N PRO A 262 14.82 17.44 11.87
CA PRO A 262 16.12 17.92 12.35
C PRO A 262 16.71 17.01 13.45
N LEU A 263 15.92 16.12 14.03
CA LEU A 263 16.34 15.14 15.02
C LEU A 263 16.57 13.74 14.42
N PHE A 264 16.37 13.55 13.12
CA PHE A 264 16.58 12.26 12.46
C PHE A 264 18.06 11.97 12.22
N ASP A 265 18.56 10.91 12.83
CA ASP A 265 19.88 10.36 12.57
C ASP A 265 19.75 8.95 11.97
N ILE A 266 20.09 8.80 10.68
CA ILE A 266 20.05 7.51 9.99
C ILE A 266 21.00 6.48 10.62
N ARG A 267 22.08 6.92 11.27
CA ARG A 267 23.09 6.03 11.88
C ARG A 267 22.56 5.33 13.13
N THR A 268 21.51 5.86 13.74
CA THR A 268 20.87 5.27 14.92
C THR A 268 19.65 4.41 14.56
N GLN A 269 19.27 4.38 13.28
CA GLN A 269 18.14 3.57 12.83
C GLN A 269 18.61 2.15 12.52
N ASN A 270 17.93 1.16 13.10
CA ASN A 270 18.12 -0.25 12.76
C ASN A 270 16.78 -0.82 12.32
N PHE A 271 16.78 -1.55 11.20
CA PHE A 271 15.62 -2.35 10.78
C PHE A 271 15.51 -3.58 11.70
N ALA A 272 14.97 -3.35 12.90
CA ALA A 272 14.76 -4.38 13.91
C ALA A 272 13.25 -4.61 14.09
N PRO A 273 12.78 -5.87 14.14
CA PRO A 273 11.40 -6.17 14.53
C PRO A 273 11.04 -5.46 15.83
N ARG A 274 9.94 -4.69 15.84
CA ARG A 274 9.36 -4.25 17.12
C ARG A 274 9.12 -5.51 17.99
N PRO A 275 9.37 -5.46 19.31
CA PRO A 275 9.13 -6.60 20.18
C PRO A 275 7.71 -7.12 19.94
N THR A 276 7.60 -8.39 19.54
CA THR A 276 6.29 -8.98 19.25
C THR A 276 5.50 -8.99 20.55
N ILE A 277 4.41 -8.22 20.63
CA ILE A 277 3.40 -8.47 21.64
C ILE A 277 2.79 -9.81 21.24
N LEU A 278 3.20 -10.89 21.90
CA LEU A 278 2.65 -12.21 21.67
C LEU A 278 1.12 -12.08 21.70
N PRO A 279 0.40 -12.53 20.65
CA PRO A 279 -1.05 -12.55 20.69
C PRO A 279 -1.47 -13.33 21.95
N PRO A 280 -2.55 -12.92 22.65
CA PRO A 280 -3.00 -13.65 23.83
C PRO A 280 -3.15 -15.12 23.45
N ARG A 281 -2.47 -16.00 24.20
CA ARG A 281 -2.49 -17.46 23.96
C ARG A 281 -3.93 -17.89 23.72
N ILE A 282 -4.23 -18.26 22.48
CA ILE A 282 -5.50 -18.85 22.06
C ILE A 282 -5.73 -20.04 22.99
N ALA A 283 -6.71 -19.95 23.89
CA ALA A 283 -7.01 -21.03 24.80
C ALA A 283 -7.28 -22.30 23.97
N PRO A 284 -6.60 -23.42 24.28
CA PRO A 284 -6.75 -24.65 23.51
C PRO A 284 -8.20 -25.11 23.49
N TRP A 285 -8.60 -25.80 22.42
CA TRP A 285 -10.00 -26.13 22.11
C TRP A 285 -10.74 -26.76 23.29
N TYR A 286 -10.07 -27.58 24.11
CA TYR A 286 -10.64 -28.20 25.30
C TYR A 286 -11.05 -27.19 26.38
N ARG A 287 -10.29 -26.09 26.59
CA ARG A 287 -10.65 -25.01 27.53
C ARG A 287 -11.87 -24.22 27.07
N ARG A 288 -12.03 -24.02 25.75
CA ARG A 288 -13.23 -23.38 25.18
C ARG A 288 -14.47 -24.26 25.32
N MET A 289 -14.31 -25.57 25.11
CA MET A 289 -15.38 -26.55 25.28
C MET A 289 -15.81 -26.65 26.76
N TRP A 290 -14.85 -26.67 27.68
CA TRP A 290 -15.12 -26.70 29.12
C TRP A 290 -15.82 -25.42 29.61
N ASN A 291 -15.42 -24.24 29.13
CA ASN A 291 -16.10 -22.98 29.44
C ASN A 291 -17.52 -22.88 28.82
N ARG A 292 -17.78 -23.53 27.68
CA ARG A 292 -19.13 -23.64 27.10
C ARG A 292 -20.02 -24.60 27.90
N LEU A 293 -19.46 -25.69 28.44
CA LEU A 293 -20.20 -26.62 29.30
C LEU A 293 -20.56 -26.01 30.67
N ARG A 294 -19.70 -25.15 31.21
CA ARG A 294 -19.91 -24.45 32.49
C ARG A 294 -20.91 -23.29 32.45
N LYS A 295 -21.29 -22.83 31.25
CA LYS A 295 -22.22 -21.70 31.03
C LYS A 295 -23.66 -22.12 30.70
N ARG A 296 -24.02 -23.40 30.85
CA ARG A 296 -25.43 -23.80 30.79
C ARG A 296 -26.12 -23.34 32.09
N PRO A 297 -27.17 -22.51 32.04
CA PRO A 297 -28.01 -22.27 33.21
C PRO A 297 -28.76 -23.56 33.56
N ASN A 298 -28.88 -23.84 34.85
CA ASN A 298 -29.97 -24.68 35.37
C ASN A 298 -31.31 -23.97 35.14
#